data_AF-A0A529WLR3-F1
#
_entry.id   AF-A0A529WLR3-F1
#
_cell.length_a   1.000
_cell.length_b   1.000
_cell.length_c   1.000
_cell.angle_alpha   90.00
_cell.angle_beta   90.00
_cell.angle_gamma   90.00
#
_symmetry.space_group_name_H-M   'P 1'
#
loop_
_entity.id
_entity.type
_entity.pdbx_description
1 polymer ?
#
loop_
_entity_poly.entity_id
_entity_poly.type
_entity_poly.pdbx_seq_one_letter_code
_entity_poly.pdbx_strand_id
1 'polypeptide(L)'
;MPKFRFEFLESAAQPPIHVEMENLETAKAEAKRAAKEAMLDGIAAGSHPTSWVTKIYDEAGYLVTTIEFQDLVFEAQRPGQADKAGEPGVMRSG
;
A
#
# COMPACT_ATOMS: atom_id res chain seq x y z
N MET A 1 -2.72 -16.18 -13.75
CA MET A 1 -2.29 -15.08 -12.86
C MET A 1 -3.29 -15.00 -11.72
N PRO A 2 -2.88 -14.95 -10.45
CA PRO A 2 -3.81 -14.87 -9.33
C PRO A 2 -4.70 -13.63 -9.40
N LYS A 3 -5.97 -13.80 -9.03
CA LYS A 3 -6.95 -12.72 -8.90
C LYS A 3 -6.93 -12.17 -7.49
N PHE A 4 -6.97 -10.84 -7.40
CA PHE A 4 -7.08 -10.11 -6.15
C PHE A 4 -8.26 -9.16 -6.20
N ARG A 5 -8.94 -9.01 -5.07
CA ARG A 5 -10.06 -8.09 -4.89
C ARG A 5 -9.66 -6.99 -3.92
N PHE A 6 -9.70 -5.74 -4.36
CA PHE A 6 -9.41 -4.56 -3.55
C PHE A 6 -10.71 -3.92 -3.08
N GLU A 7 -10.83 -3.68 -1.79
CA GLU A 7 -12.01 -3.09 -1.15
C GLU A 7 -11.60 -1.85 -0.36
N PHE A 8 -12.11 -0.69 -0.74
CA PHE A 8 -11.78 0.61 -0.14
C PHE A 8 -12.88 0.99 0.86
N LEU A 9 -12.59 0.98 2.15
CA LEU A 9 -13.61 1.13 3.19
C LEU A 9 -14.15 2.55 3.35
N GLU A 10 -13.32 3.57 3.14
CA GLU A 10 -13.76 4.97 3.25
C GLU A 10 -14.63 5.38 2.06
N SER A 11 -14.37 4.77 0.91
CA SER A 11 -15.18 4.93 -0.30
C SER A 11 -16.21 3.81 -0.38
N ALA A 12 -17.08 3.68 0.62
CA ALA A 12 -18.15 2.67 0.65
C ALA A 12 -19.11 2.75 -0.57
N ALA A 13 -19.03 3.84 -1.35
CA ALA A 13 -19.73 4.01 -2.63
C ALA A 13 -18.98 3.39 -3.83
N GLN A 14 -17.69 3.05 -3.72
CA GLN A 14 -16.92 2.45 -4.80
C GLN A 14 -17.00 0.92 -4.73
N PRO A 15 -17.35 0.27 -5.87
CA PRO A 15 -17.35 -1.19 -5.94
C PRO A 15 -15.92 -1.74 -5.77
N PRO A 16 -15.78 -2.95 -5.24
CA PRO A 16 -14.48 -3.59 -5.14
C PRO A 16 -13.87 -3.82 -6.52
N ILE A 17 -12.57 -3.51 -6.65
CA ILE A 17 -11.82 -3.66 -7.89
C ILE A 17 -11.23 -5.06 -7.94
N HIS A 18 -11.36 -5.75 -9.07
CA HIS A 18 -10.77 -7.07 -9.29
C HIS A 18 -9.61 -6.94 -10.27
N VAL A 19 -8.42 -7.41 -9.88
CA VAL A 19 -7.23 -7.34 -10.72
C VAL A 19 -6.53 -8.69 -10.79
N GLU A 20 -6.00 -9.01 -11.97
CA GLU A 20 -5.13 -10.16 -12.19
C GLU A 20 -3.68 -9.69 -12.12
N MET A 21 -2.93 -10.20 -11.15
CA MET A 21 -1.55 -9.78 -10.91
C MET A 21 -0.63 -10.99 -10.85
N GLU A 22 0.66 -10.79 -11.07
CA GLU A 22 1.64 -11.89 -11.06
C GLU A 22 1.77 -12.51 -9.66
N ASN A 23 1.79 -11.68 -8.62
CA ASN A 23 1.94 -12.08 -7.23
C ASN A 23 1.32 -11.04 -6.27
N LEU A 24 1.30 -11.39 -4.98
CA LEU A 24 0.76 -10.53 -3.92
C LEU A 24 1.54 -9.22 -3.77
N GLU A 25 2.85 -9.21 -3.97
CA GLU A 25 3.65 -7.98 -3.82
C GLU A 25 3.27 -6.94 -4.88
N THR A 26 3.10 -7.37 -6.13
CA THR A 26 2.58 -6.53 -7.22
C THR A 26 1.17 -6.07 -6.93
N ALA A 27 0.30 -6.94 -6.41
CA ALA A 27 -1.05 -6.57 -6.01
C ALA A 27 -1.07 -5.53 -4.87
N LYS A 28 -0.15 -5.63 -3.90
CA LYS A 28 0.00 -4.64 -2.82
C LYS A 28 0.50 -3.30 -3.35
N ALA A 29 1.48 -3.30 -4.27
CA ALA A 29 1.98 -2.08 -4.88
C ALA A 29 0.88 -1.35 -5.65
N GLU A 30 0.09 -2.10 -6.45
CA GLU A 30 -1.04 -1.53 -7.19
C GLU A 30 -2.15 -1.05 -6.26
N ALA A 31 -2.52 -1.84 -5.26
CA ALA A 31 -3.53 -1.43 -4.27
C ALA A 31 -3.11 -0.17 -3.50
N LYS A 32 -1.84 -0.02 -3.15
CA LYS A 32 -1.31 1.21 -2.51
C LYS A 32 -1.42 2.41 -3.44
N ARG A 33 -1.07 2.24 -4.72
CA ARG A 33 -1.19 3.30 -5.71
C ARG A 33 -2.64 3.73 -5.87
N ALA A 34 -3.55 2.78 -6.13
CA ALA A 34 -4.98 3.05 -6.29
C ALA A 34 -5.58 3.68 -5.03
N ALA A 35 -5.22 3.18 -3.84
CA ALA A 35 -5.66 3.74 -2.57
C ALA A 35 -5.17 5.18 -2.37
N LYS A 36 -3.93 5.50 -2.75
CA LYS A 36 -3.40 6.86 -2.67
C LYS A 36 -4.10 7.83 -3.63
N GLU A 37 -4.36 7.40 -4.86
CA GLU A 37 -5.11 8.20 -5.84
C GLU A 37 -6.53 8.48 -5.34
N ALA A 38 -7.24 7.44 -4.87
CA ALA A 38 -8.58 7.58 -4.32
C ALA A 38 -8.60 8.43 -3.04
N MET A 39 -7.59 8.31 -2.18
CA MET A 39 -7.45 9.13 -0.97
C MET A 39 -7.29 10.61 -1.31
N LEU A 40 -6.45 10.95 -2.31
CA LEU A 40 -6.26 12.33 -2.74
C LEU A 40 -7.55 12.94 -3.33
N ASP A 41 -8.30 12.16 -4.11
CA ASP A 41 -9.61 12.55 -4.63
C ASP A 41 -10.62 12.76 -3.50
N GLY A 42 -10.65 11.85 -2.52
CA GLY A 42 -11.48 11.95 -1.33
C GLY A 42 -11.16 13.19 -0.49
N ILE A 43 -9.87 13.49 -0.25
CA ILE A 43 -9.44 14.71 0.44
C ILE A 43 -9.93 15.95 -0.31
N ALA A 44 -9.81 15.98 -1.64
CA ALA A 44 -10.29 17.09 -2.46
C ALA A 44 -11.83 17.26 -2.38
N ALA A 45 -12.56 16.16 -2.19
CA ALA A 45 -14.01 16.14 -1.96
C ALA A 45 -14.43 16.43 -0.50
N GLY A 46 -13.47 16.57 0.44
CA GLY A 46 -13.72 16.87 1.84
C GLY A 46 -13.81 15.65 2.78
N SER A 47 -13.42 14.46 2.31
CA SER A 47 -13.32 13.24 3.14
C SER A 47 -12.10 13.26 4.05
N HIS A 48 -12.18 12.54 5.17
CA HIS A 48 -11.16 12.58 6.22
C HIS A 48 -10.12 11.46 6.03
N PRO A 49 -8.88 11.79 5.62
CA PRO A 49 -7.93 10.82 5.05
C PRO A 49 -7.45 9.73 6.01
N THR A 50 -7.58 9.96 7.32
CA THR A 50 -7.14 8.99 8.34
C THR A 50 -8.02 7.75 8.41
N SER A 51 -9.19 7.75 7.77
CA SER A 51 -10.10 6.59 7.75
C SER A 51 -9.82 5.67 6.55
N TRP A 52 -8.79 5.97 5.76
CA TRP A 52 -8.52 5.25 4.53
C TRP A 52 -7.93 3.88 4.82
N VAL A 53 -8.70 2.85 4.49
CA VAL A 53 -8.31 1.45 4.66
C VAL A 53 -8.65 0.70 3.38
N THR A 54 -7.66 0.00 2.84
CA THR A 54 -7.83 -0.88 1.66
C THR A 54 -7.58 -2.32 2.07
N LYS A 55 -8.57 -3.18 1.87
CA LYS A 55 -8.45 -4.62 2.09
C LYS A 55 -8.18 -5.32 0.78
N ILE A 56 -7.23 -6.24 0.78
CA ILE A 56 -6.91 -7.09 -0.37
C ILE A 56 -7.33 -8.52 -0.05
N TYR A 57 -8.22 -9.06 -0.86
CA TYR A 57 -8.65 -10.45 -0.79
C TYR A 57 -8.08 -11.24 -1.96
N ASP A 58 -7.86 -12.54 -1.77
CA ASP A 58 -7.54 -13.47 -2.85
C ASP A 58 -8.80 -13.89 -3.63
N GLU A 59 -8.60 -14.74 -4.65
CA GLU A 59 -9.67 -15.29 -5.47
C GLU A 59 -10.70 -16.10 -4.67
N ALA A 60 -10.27 -16.78 -3.60
CA ALA A 60 -11.14 -17.55 -2.74
C ALA A 60 -11.90 -16.68 -1.72
N GLY A 61 -11.62 -15.37 -1.70
CA GLY A 61 -12.26 -14.39 -0.82
C GLY A 61 -11.61 -14.25 0.55
N TYR A 62 -10.44 -14.85 0.78
CA TYR A 62 -9.70 -14.68 2.04
C TYR A 62 -9.00 -13.34 2.08
N LEU A 63 -9.09 -12.65 3.21
CA LEU A 63 -8.34 -11.42 3.45
C LEU A 63 -6.85 -11.76 3.53
N VAL A 64 -6.08 -11.30 2.55
CA VAL A 64 -4.65 -11.53 2.47
C VAL A 64 -3.87 -10.44 3.20
N THR A 65 -4.30 -9.19 3.07
CA THR A 65 -3.64 -8.06 3.74
C THR A 65 -4.54 -6.83 3.80
N THR A 66 -4.19 -5.91 4.69
CA THR A 66 -4.84 -4.62 4.87
C THR A 66 -3.78 -3.53 4.71
N ILE A 67 -4.11 -2.49 3.97
CA ILE A 67 -3.30 -1.29 3.79
C ILE A 67 -4.03 -0.17 4.54
N GLU A 68 -3.39 0.38 5.57
CA GLU A 68 -3.94 1.49 6.34
C GLU A 68 -3.41 2.83 5.79
N PHE A 69 -4.02 3.93 6.21
CA PHE A 69 -3.56 5.28 5.90
C PHE A 69 -2.05 5.47 6.16
N GLN A 70 -1.55 4.89 7.26
CA GLN A 70 -0.13 4.98 7.60
C GLN A 70 0.76 4.32 6.54
N ASP A 71 0.32 3.21 5.92
CA ASP A 71 1.04 2.54 4.82
C ASP A 71 1.04 3.33 3.50
N LEU A 72 0.15 4.32 3.37
CA LEU A 72 0.01 5.20 2.22
C LEU A 72 0.84 6.49 2.37
N VAL A 73 0.91 7.01 3.61
CA VAL A 73 1.62 8.25 3.94
C VAL A 73 3.07 7.99 4.28
N PHE A 74 3.34 6.94 5.06
CA PHE A 74 4.70 6.43 5.22
C PHE A 74 4.91 5.41 4.11
N GLU A 75 5.82 5.72 3.18
CA GLU A 75 6.38 4.67 2.32
C GLU A 75 6.86 3.57 3.26
N ALA A 76 6.13 2.44 3.28
CA ALA A 76 6.53 1.29 4.05
C ALA A 76 7.98 1.01 3.63
N GLN A 77 8.91 1.29 4.55
CA GLN A 77 10.28 0.86 4.42
C GLN A 77 10.18 -0.62 4.12
N ARG A 78 10.59 -0.98 2.90
CA ARG A 78 10.55 -2.36 2.45
C ARG A 78 11.21 -3.18 3.56
N PRO A 79 10.55 -4.17 4.18
CA PRO A 79 11.24 -5.06 5.10
C PRO A 79 12.21 -5.89 4.22
N GLY A 80 13.41 -5.35 4.02
CA GLY A 80 14.33 -5.80 2.99
C GLY A 80 15.35 -4.75 2.50
N GLN A 81 15.16 -3.45 2.77
CA GLN A 81 16.27 -2.50 2.61
C GLN A 81 17.15 -2.56 3.85
N ALA A 82 17.93 -3.65 3.93
CA ALA A 82 19.10 -3.70 4.78
C ALA A 82 19.94 -2.46 4.47
N ASP A 83 20.00 -1.58 5.46
CA ASP A 83 21.12 -0.72 5.81
C ASP A 83 22.31 -0.86 4.85
N LYS A 84 22.36 0.01 3.85
CA LYS A 84 23.65 0.53 3.39
C LYS A 84 23.84 1.88 4.06
N ALA A 85 23.98 1.88 5.39
CA ALA A 85 24.69 2.98 6.02
C ALA A 85 26.13 2.89 5.50
N GLY A 86 26.47 3.78 4.56
CA GLY A 86 27.85 4.04 4.24
C GLY A 86 28.54 4.50 5.51
N GLU A 87 29.55 3.75 5.95
CA GLU A 87 30.44 4.21 7.01
C GLU A 87 31.16 5.48 6.49
N PRO A 88 30.91 6.66 7.09
CA PRO A 88 31.65 7.85 6.76
C PRO A 88 33.05 7.74 7.38
N GLY A 89 34.06 8.07 6.58
CA GLY A 89 35.45 7.79 6.88
C GLY A 89 35.95 8.32 8.22
N VAL A 90 36.85 7.54 8.81
CA VAL A 90 37.88 8.04 9.72
C VAL A 90 39.24 7.56 9.21
N MET A 91 39.90 8.42 8.43
CA MET A 91 41.36 8.42 8.44
C MET A 91 41.78 8.83 9.84
N ARG A 92 42.40 7.91 10.59
CA ARG A 92 43.32 8.26 11.66
C ARG A 92 44.64 7.56 11.41
N SER A 93 45.56 8.33 10.84
CA SER A 93 46.98 8.03 10.82
C SER A 93 47.48 7.82 12.25
N GLY A 94 48.29 6.77 12.42
CA GLY A 94 49.14 6.50 13.58
C GLY A 94 50.36 5.77 13.08
#